data_AF-A0A7C3U9N4-F1
#
_entry.id   AF-A0A7C3U9N4-F1
#
_cell.length_a   1.000
_cell.length_b   1.000
_cell.length_c   1.000
_cell.angle_alpha   90.00
_cell.angle_beta   90.00
_cell.angle_gamma   90.00
#
_symmetry.space_group_name_H-M   'P 1'
#
loop_
_entity.id
_entity.type
_entity.pdbx_description
1 polymer ?
#
loop_
_entity_poly.entity_id
_entity_poly.type
_entity_poly.pdbx_seq_one_letter_code
_entity_poly.pdbx_strand_id
1 'polypeptide(L)'
;MRAVLFLLLLLPTVFAWGYETHLWICEQLYMGNKDLRGMIKNKTLFLEGCNAPDNVINDQKYHNCYFAAECKEIDTGERAPATLHYFDDISSCFNLSYFSCPTLDRFNQTIKNKDDYNIGMAVHYYVDAYVPMHQITGEVYFSCHKPFEDKVDAKVNSRFWTVFQRCTFSFPCSKSKSSIRKCKSEYTDVISFSYEDLVKIVVKTDEEISAKLNIDKGEYGYLMRRTGLFHLIIEKILRLINKFT
;
A
#
# COMPACT_ATOMS: atom_id res chain seq x y z
N MET A 1 13.68 -16.51 42.37
CA MET A 1 13.04 -15.45 41.55
C MET A 1 13.97 -14.88 40.46
N ARG A 2 14.82 -15.70 39.81
CA ARG A 2 15.69 -15.27 38.69
C ARG A 2 15.22 -15.76 37.31
N ALA A 3 14.20 -16.62 37.26
CA ALA A 3 13.70 -17.22 36.03
C ALA A 3 12.60 -16.41 35.33
N VAL A 4 12.03 -15.38 35.99
CA VAL A 4 10.96 -14.54 35.40
C VAL A 4 11.53 -13.46 34.47
N LEU A 5 12.81 -13.09 34.63
CA LEU A 5 13.43 -12.03 33.82
C LEU A 5 13.79 -12.47 32.38
N PHE A 6 13.95 -13.79 32.13
CA PHE A 6 14.31 -14.30 30.81
C PHE A 6 13.11 -14.50 29.87
N LEU A 7 11.88 -14.53 30.39
CA LEU A 7 10.68 -14.69 29.58
C LEU A 7 10.20 -13.38 28.91
N LEU A 8 10.69 -12.22 29.38
CA LEU A 8 10.37 -10.91 28.80
C LEU A 8 11.26 -10.52 27.60
N LEU A 9 12.32 -11.28 27.31
CA LEU A 9 13.25 -11.02 26.20
C LEU A 9 12.91 -11.80 24.92
N LEU A 10 11.84 -12.59 24.93
CA LEU A 10 11.31 -13.30 23.77
C LEU A 10 9.90 -12.81 23.44
N LEU A 11 9.63 -11.51 23.60
CA LEU A 11 8.49 -10.93 22.91
C LEU A 11 8.83 -11.01 21.42
N PRO A 12 8.13 -11.83 20.61
CA PRO A 12 8.17 -11.60 19.17
C PRO A 12 7.75 -10.15 19.02
N THR A 13 8.65 -9.33 18.49
CA THR A 13 8.27 -8.04 17.94
C THR A 13 7.25 -8.39 16.87
N VAL A 14 5.97 -8.28 17.24
CA VAL A 14 4.88 -8.30 16.28
C VAL A 14 5.06 -6.98 15.56
N PHE A 15 5.93 -7.01 14.56
CA PHE A 15 6.09 -5.90 13.64
C PHE A 15 4.70 -5.69 13.07
N ALA A 16 4.13 -4.52 13.37
CA ALA A 16 3.06 -3.95 12.60
C ALA A 16 3.51 -4.00 11.13
N TRP A 17 2.53 -4.15 10.26
CA TRP A 17 2.79 -4.44 8.87
C TRP A 17 3.88 -3.58 8.24
N GLY A 18 4.58 -4.13 7.25
CA GLY A 18 5.01 -3.28 6.15
C GLY A 18 6.14 -2.37 6.56
N TYR A 19 6.77 -2.60 7.72
CA TYR A 19 7.90 -1.81 8.18
C TYR A 19 8.96 -1.73 7.07
N GLU A 20 9.26 -2.88 6.45
CA GLU A 20 10.19 -2.96 5.33
C GLU A 20 9.56 -2.42 4.03
N THR A 21 8.28 -2.69 3.77
CA THR A 21 7.59 -2.20 2.56
C THR A 21 7.45 -0.67 2.51
N HIS A 22 7.00 -0.02 3.58
CA HIS A 22 6.91 1.44 3.69
C HIS A 22 8.28 2.10 3.60
N LEU A 23 9.30 1.56 4.30
CA LEU A 23 10.67 2.06 4.16
C LEU A 23 11.17 1.92 2.73
N TRP A 24 10.93 0.78 2.11
CA TRP A 24 11.33 0.55 0.74
C TRP A 24 10.66 1.55 -0.22
N ILE A 25 9.35 1.80 -0.07
CA ILE A 25 8.61 2.78 -0.86
C ILE A 25 9.19 4.18 -0.64
N CYS A 26 9.38 4.60 0.61
CA CYS A 26 9.97 5.89 0.92
C CYS A 26 11.38 6.05 0.36
N GLU A 27 12.21 5.01 0.44
CA GLU A 27 13.53 4.97 -0.16
C GLU A 27 13.44 5.13 -1.69
N GLN A 28 12.48 4.46 -2.35
CA GLN A 28 12.27 4.64 -3.79
C GLN A 28 11.83 6.06 -4.12
N LEU A 29 10.91 6.65 -3.37
CA LEU A 29 10.47 8.03 -3.57
C LEU A 29 11.65 9.00 -3.44
N TYR A 30 12.44 8.88 -2.37
CA TYR A 30 13.64 9.70 -2.14
C TYR A 30 14.69 9.54 -3.25
N MET A 31 14.89 8.32 -3.76
CA MET A 31 15.86 8.07 -4.83
C MET A 31 15.35 8.53 -6.21
N GLY A 32 14.06 8.35 -6.48
CA GLY A 32 13.43 8.61 -7.78
C GLY A 32 13.00 10.05 -8.01
N ASN A 33 12.70 10.82 -6.95
CA ASN A 33 12.33 12.22 -7.06
C ASN A 33 13.46 13.14 -6.56
N LYS A 34 14.04 13.92 -7.48
CA LYS A 34 15.16 14.83 -7.18
C LYS A 34 14.71 16.01 -6.31
N ASP A 35 13.55 16.58 -6.57
CA ASP A 35 13.04 17.74 -5.85
C ASP A 35 12.62 17.37 -4.43
N LEU A 36 11.95 16.22 -4.27
CA LEU A 36 11.60 15.67 -2.95
C LEU A 36 12.85 15.47 -2.10
N ARG A 37 13.90 14.87 -2.69
CA ARG A 37 15.20 14.71 -2.04
C ARG A 37 15.92 16.03 -1.76
N GLY A 38 15.75 17.04 -2.60
CA GLY A 38 16.27 18.39 -2.34
C GLY A 38 15.56 19.10 -1.19
N MET A 39 14.30 18.77 -0.95
CA MET A 39 13.48 19.29 0.15
C MET A 39 13.75 18.57 1.48
N ILE A 40 13.93 17.25 1.44
CA ILE A 40 14.22 16.43 2.62
C ILE A 40 15.66 16.71 3.10
N LYS A 41 15.79 17.32 4.28
CA LYS A 41 17.10 17.67 4.85
C LYS A 41 17.72 16.54 5.66
N ASN A 42 16.87 15.75 6.30
CA ASN A 42 17.24 14.60 7.12
C ASN A 42 16.51 13.36 6.62
N LYS A 43 17.20 12.56 5.83
CA LYS A 43 16.69 11.29 5.30
C LYS A 43 16.23 10.33 6.42
N THR A 44 16.97 10.26 7.52
CA THR A 44 16.62 9.37 8.64
C THR A 44 15.27 9.78 9.24
N LEU A 45 15.05 11.07 9.45
CA LEU A 45 13.79 11.59 9.99
C LEU A 45 12.62 11.35 9.04
N PHE A 46 12.84 11.47 7.72
CA PHE A 46 11.85 11.09 6.71
C PHE A 46 11.49 9.61 6.78
N LEU A 47 12.48 8.71 6.83
CA LEU A 47 12.24 7.27 6.92
C LEU A 47 11.58 6.86 8.25
N GLU A 48 11.91 7.51 9.36
CA GLU A 48 11.22 7.33 10.64
C GLU A 48 9.73 7.69 10.53
N GLY A 49 9.42 8.79 9.83
CA GLY A 49 8.04 9.19 9.54
C GLY A 49 7.24 8.13 8.79
N CYS A 50 7.88 7.40 7.86
CA CYS A 50 7.24 6.38 7.03
C CYS A 50 6.67 5.18 7.80
N ASN A 51 7.11 4.97 9.05
CA ASN A 51 6.63 3.88 9.92
C ASN A 51 6.02 4.41 11.22
N ALA A 52 5.96 5.73 11.39
CA ALA A 52 5.48 6.37 12.60
C ALA A 52 4.00 6.06 12.91
N PRO A 53 3.07 6.04 11.92
CA PRO A 53 1.66 5.72 12.17
C PRO A 53 1.47 4.37 12.88
N ASP A 54 2.24 3.37 12.46
CA ASP A 54 2.19 2.03 13.02
C ASP A 54 2.84 1.90 14.40
N ASN A 55 4.06 2.42 14.55
CA ASN A 55 4.92 2.05 15.68
C ASN A 55 4.98 3.11 16.79
N VAL A 56 4.76 4.38 16.44
CA VAL A 56 4.91 5.52 17.36
C VAL A 56 3.57 6.09 17.73
N ILE A 57 2.71 6.34 16.74
CA ILE A 57 1.40 6.97 16.93
C ILE A 57 0.33 5.92 17.26
N ASN A 58 0.49 4.70 16.72
CA ASN A 58 -0.40 3.56 16.89
C ASN A 58 -1.85 3.91 16.51
N ASP A 59 -2.03 4.41 15.29
CA ASP A 59 -3.30 5.00 14.84
C ASP A 59 -4.06 4.13 13.84
N GLN A 60 -3.90 2.81 13.99
CA GLN A 60 -4.48 1.70 13.21
C GLN A 60 -5.93 1.91 12.73
N LYS A 61 -6.77 2.61 13.52
CA LYS A 61 -8.15 2.95 13.14
C LYS A 61 -8.26 3.84 11.88
N TYR A 62 -7.19 4.51 11.49
CA TYR A 62 -7.16 5.43 10.35
C TYR A 62 -6.55 4.84 9.09
N HIS A 63 -5.99 3.62 9.12
CA HIS A 63 -5.21 3.04 8.03
C HIS A 63 -6.05 2.45 6.90
N ASN A 64 -7.33 2.81 6.78
CA ASN A 64 -8.25 2.10 5.91
C ASN A 64 -8.97 3.01 4.92
N CYS A 65 -9.34 2.44 3.77
CA CYS A 65 -10.17 3.07 2.75
C CYS A 65 -11.26 2.12 2.27
N TYR A 66 -12.47 2.39 2.72
CA TYR A 66 -13.61 1.53 2.48
C TYR A 66 -14.57 2.12 1.46
N PHE A 67 -15.08 1.23 0.62
CA PHE A 67 -16.26 1.46 -0.21
C PHE A 67 -17.46 0.78 0.46
N ALA A 68 -18.52 1.53 0.77
CA ALA A 68 -19.73 0.93 1.31
C ALA A 68 -20.56 0.26 0.20
N ALA A 69 -20.75 -1.05 0.31
CA ALA A 69 -21.26 -1.93 -0.74
C ALA A 69 -22.79 -1.92 -0.93
N GLU A 70 -23.59 -1.20 -0.14
CA GLU A 70 -25.05 -1.10 -0.37
C GLU A 70 -25.43 -0.29 -1.64
N CYS A 71 -24.49 0.01 -2.56
CA CYS A 71 -24.79 0.74 -3.80
C CYS A 71 -24.39 0.02 -5.11
N LYS A 72 -23.75 -1.16 -5.08
CA LYS A 72 -23.58 -2.01 -6.27
C LYS A 72 -23.09 -3.40 -5.83
N GLU A 73 -23.75 -4.48 -6.27
CA GLU A 73 -23.18 -5.82 -6.12
C GLU A 73 -21.80 -5.83 -6.80
N ILE A 74 -20.77 -6.16 -6.02
CA ILE A 74 -19.41 -6.31 -6.52
C ILE A 74 -19.33 -7.71 -7.11
N ASP A 75 -19.43 -7.81 -8.44
CA ASP A 75 -19.20 -9.08 -9.14
C ASP A 75 -17.73 -9.46 -9.00
N THR A 76 -17.45 -10.55 -8.28
CA THR A 76 -16.11 -11.13 -8.10
C THR A 76 -15.75 -12.13 -9.22
N GLY A 77 -16.70 -12.51 -10.08
CA GLY A 77 -16.56 -13.52 -11.13
C GLY A 77 -15.97 -13.01 -12.46
N GLU A 78 -16.11 -11.72 -12.79
CA GLU A 78 -15.56 -11.13 -14.03
C GLU A 78 -14.08 -10.71 -13.96
N ARG A 79 -13.37 -11.04 -12.88
CA ARG A 79 -12.07 -10.40 -12.57
C ARG A 79 -10.87 -11.29 -12.87
N ALA A 80 -9.89 -10.72 -13.58
CA ALA A 80 -8.50 -11.14 -13.41
C ALA A 80 -8.19 -11.23 -11.89
N PRO A 81 -7.53 -12.32 -11.44
CA PRO A 81 -7.57 -12.85 -10.08
C PRO A 81 -7.65 -11.76 -9.00
N ALA A 82 -8.84 -11.64 -8.40
CA ALA A 82 -9.20 -10.66 -7.38
C ALA A 82 -8.49 -9.30 -7.54
N THR A 83 -8.71 -8.65 -8.69
CA THR A 83 -8.57 -7.19 -8.77
C THR A 83 -9.68 -6.58 -7.93
N LEU A 84 -9.45 -6.50 -6.63
CA LEU A 84 -10.18 -5.66 -5.69
C LEU A 84 -9.92 -4.19 -6.10
N HIS A 85 -10.38 -3.74 -7.28
CA HIS A 85 -10.47 -2.32 -7.69
C HIS A 85 -9.26 -1.44 -7.30
N TYR A 86 -8.03 -2.00 -7.39
CA TYR A 86 -6.96 -1.65 -6.45
C TYR A 86 -6.36 -0.25 -6.57
N PHE A 87 -6.41 0.34 -7.76
CA PHE A 87 -5.72 1.60 -8.01
C PHE A 87 -6.60 2.62 -8.71
N ASP A 88 -7.27 2.21 -9.79
CA ASP A 88 -7.99 3.13 -10.66
C ASP A 88 -9.41 3.38 -10.16
N ASP A 89 -10.10 2.34 -9.74
CA ASP A 89 -11.51 2.43 -9.37
C ASP A 89 -11.72 3.21 -8.07
N ILE A 90 -10.87 3.07 -7.05
CA ILE A 90 -10.98 3.85 -5.80
C ILE A 90 -10.91 5.35 -6.06
N SER A 91 -10.04 5.80 -6.98
CA SER A 91 -9.95 7.22 -7.33
C SER A 91 -11.23 7.76 -7.97
N SER A 92 -11.93 6.93 -8.75
CA SER A 92 -13.24 7.26 -9.31
C SER A 92 -14.34 7.34 -8.24
N CYS A 93 -14.10 6.73 -7.07
CA CYS A 93 -15.06 6.61 -5.99
C CYS A 93 -14.98 7.71 -4.93
N PHE A 94 -13.96 8.58 -4.98
CA PHE A 94 -13.72 9.63 -3.98
C PHE A 94 -14.90 10.59 -3.79
N ASN A 95 -15.66 10.85 -4.85
CA ASN A 95 -16.79 11.78 -4.82
C ASN A 95 -18.13 11.09 -4.51
N LEU A 96 -18.12 9.80 -4.20
CA LEU A 96 -19.33 9.02 -4.04
C LEU A 96 -19.76 9.00 -2.57
N SER A 97 -21.08 9.07 -2.35
CA SER A 97 -21.69 9.20 -1.01
C SER A 97 -21.41 8.01 -0.08
N TYR A 98 -20.96 6.89 -0.64
CA TYR A 98 -20.66 5.63 0.04
C TYR A 98 -19.16 5.39 0.30
N PHE A 99 -18.26 6.27 -0.16
CA PHE A 99 -16.82 6.12 0.08
C PHE A 99 -16.39 6.75 1.41
N SER A 100 -15.51 6.05 2.15
CA SER A 100 -14.95 6.48 3.44
C SER A 100 -13.47 6.10 3.51
N CYS A 101 -12.58 7.09 3.52
CA CYS A 101 -11.15 6.84 3.45
C CYS A 101 -10.36 7.67 4.47
N PRO A 102 -10.47 7.30 5.78
CA PRO A 102 -9.74 7.95 6.84
C PRO A 102 -8.23 8.08 6.61
N THR A 103 -7.60 7.15 5.89
CA THR A 103 -6.16 7.24 5.65
C THR A 103 -5.84 8.40 4.68
N LEU A 104 -6.67 8.66 3.67
CA LEU A 104 -6.51 9.84 2.82
C LEU A 104 -6.84 11.15 3.57
N ASP A 105 -7.76 11.12 4.54
CA ASP A 105 -7.98 12.28 5.41
C ASP A 105 -6.72 12.58 6.24
N ARG A 106 -6.06 11.55 6.76
CA ARG A 106 -4.78 11.67 7.48
C ARG A 106 -3.66 12.14 6.57
N PHE A 107 -3.50 11.56 5.39
CA PHE A 107 -2.59 12.04 4.36
C PHE A 107 -2.74 13.56 4.13
N ASN A 108 -3.96 14.03 3.85
CA ASN A 108 -4.25 15.44 3.57
C ASN A 108 -4.01 16.35 4.77
N GLN A 109 -4.18 15.85 6.00
CA GLN A 109 -3.86 16.61 7.22
C GLN A 109 -2.35 16.71 7.43
N THR A 110 -1.67 15.58 7.30
CA THR A 110 -0.25 15.42 7.59
C THR A 110 0.62 16.16 6.59
N ILE A 111 0.35 16.04 5.28
CA ILE A 111 1.19 16.64 4.22
C ILE A 111 1.19 18.19 4.24
N LYS A 112 0.24 18.81 4.97
CA LYS A 112 0.24 20.27 5.19
C LYS A 112 1.45 20.72 5.99
N ASN A 113 1.97 19.86 6.87
CA ASN A 113 3.23 20.09 7.54
C ASN A 113 4.36 19.49 6.68
N LYS A 114 5.16 20.38 6.07
CA LYS A 114 6.18 20.02 5.07
C LYS A 114 7.55 19.69 5.69
N ASP A 115 7.61 19.29 6.95
CA ASP A 115 8.85 18.77 7.53
C ASP A 115 9.09 17.31 7.14
N ASP A 116 10.36 16.89 7.21
CA ASP A 116 10.82 15.57 6.73
C ASP A 116 10.00 14.42 7.34
N TYR A 117 9.71 14.48 8.64
CA TYR A 117 8.96 13.46 9.37
C TYR A 117 7.51 13.36 8.88
N ASN A 118 6.84 14.52 8.77
CA ASN A 118 5.46 14.57 8.32
C ASN A 118 5.32 14.22 6.84
N ILE A 119 6.29 14.55 5.99
CA ILE A 119 6.30 14.08 4.59
C ILE A 119 6.36 12.53 4.56
N GLY A 120 7.25 11.91 5.36
CA GLY A 120 7.32 10.45 5.45
C GLY A 120 6.04 9.82 5.98
N MET A 121 5.46 10.42 7.01
CA MET A 121 4.18 9.98 7.58
C MET A 121 3.01 10.13 6.59
N ALA A 122 3.01 11.18 5.77
CA ALA A 122 2.02 11.32 4.71
C ALA A 122 2.17 10.20 3.66
N VAL A 123 3.40 9.86 3.26
CA VAL A 123 3.64 8.73 2.35
C VAL A 123 3.01 7.44 2.88
N HIS A 124 3.20 7.14 4.17
CA HIS A 124 2.59 5.97 4.81
C HIS A 124 1.07 5.91 4.59
N TYR A 125 0.36 6.96 5.02
CA TYR A 125 -1.10 7.01 4.88
C TYR A 125 -1.58 6.93 3.42
N TYR A 126 -0.84 7.55 2.50
CA TYR A 126 -1.21 7.47 1.09
C TYR A 126 -1.04 6.05 0.54
N VAL A 127 0.03 5.36 0.92
CA VAL A 127 0.28 3.96 0.53
C VAL A 127 -0.85 3.05 0.99
N ASP A 128 -1.24 3.12 2.27
CA ASP A 128 -2.30 2.28 2.83
C ASP A 128 -3.61 2.39 2.06
N ALA A 129 -3.91 3.58 1.52
CA ALA A 129 -5.13 3.84 0.78
C ALA A 129 -5.28 2.93 -0.46
N TYR A 130 -4.16 2.40 -0.98
CA TYR A 130 -4.09 1.62 -2.21
C TYR A 130 -3.68 0.17 -1.99
N VAL A 131 -3.59 -0.26 -0.74
CA VAL A 131 -3.23 -1.63 -0.41
C VAL A 131 -4.48 -2.49 -0.21
N PRO A 132 -4.48 -3.72 -0.75
CA PRO A 132 -5.40 -4.80 -0.43
C PRO A 132 -6.07 -4.83 0.92
N MET A 133 -5.26 -5.02 1.93
CA MET A 133 -5.73 -5.35 3.25
C MET A 133 -6.44 -4.18 3.93
N HIS A 134 -6.14 -2.96 3.50
CA HIS A 134 -6.71 -1.73 4.02
C HIS A 134 -8.02 -1.32 3.36
N GLN A 135 -8.54 -2.12 2.42
CA GLN A 135 -9.75 -1.83 1.65
C GLN A 135 -10.91 -2.80 1.90
N ILE A 136 -10.64 -3.89 2.61
CA ILE A 136 -11.61 -4.93 2.97
C ILE A 136 -11.89 -4.91 4.47
N THR A 137 -13.00 -5.50 4.91
CA THR A 137 -13.34 -5.59 6.34
C THR A 137 -13.81 -6.98 6.74
N GLY A 138 -13.78 -7.29 8.03
CA GLY A 138 -14.28 -8.55 8.56
C GLY A 138 -13.39 -9.76 8.26
N GLU A 139 -12.21 -9.52 7.68
CA GLU A 139 -11.12 -10.47 7.58
C GLU A 139 -10.58 -10.88 8.96
N VAL A 140 -9.92 -12.04 8.98
CA VAL A 140 -9.22 -12.53 10.17
C VAL A 140 -7.75 -12.14 10.05
N TYR A 141 -7.30 -11.25 10.93
CA TYR A 141 -5.95 -10.67 10.88
C TYR A 141 -4.84 -11.71 10.72
N PHE A 142 -4.84 -12.76 11.55
CA PHE A 142 -3.76 -13.77 11.56
C PHE A 142 -3.80 -14.78 10.40
N SER A 143 -4.90 -14.89 9.66
CA SER A 143 -5.02 -15.86 8.55
C SER A 143 -5.11 -15.21 7.17
N CYS A 144 -5.36 -13.90 7.11
CA CYS A 144 -5.48 -13.15 5.87
C CYS A 144 -4.53 -11.95 5.85
N HIS A 145 -4.76 -10.97 6.74
CA HIS A 145 -4.03 -9.70 6.79
C HIS A 145 -2.53 -9.91 6.94
N LYS A 146 -2.08 -10.31 8.14
CA LYS A 146 -0.66 -10.51 8.43
C LYS A 146 0.06 -11.45 7.44
N PRO A 147 -0.52 -12.59 7.02
CA PRO A 147 0.13 -13.45 6.03
C PRO A 147 0.29 -12.86 4.63
N PHE A 148 -0.68 -12.06 4.13
CA PHE A 148 -0.54 -11.33 2.86
C PHE A 148 0.67 -10.40 2.93
N GLU A 149 0.66 -9.66 4.02
CA GLU A 149 1.58 -8.62 4.38
C GLU A 149 3.03 -9.09 4.56
N ASP A 150 3.25 -10.15 5.34
CA ASP A 150 4.54 -10.81 5.52
C ASP A 150 5.10 -11.33 4.18
N LYS A 151 4.23 -11.80 3.28
CA LYS A 151 4.66 -12.28 1.95
C LYS A 151 5.17 -11.14 1.07
N VAL A 152 4.56 -9.95 1.16
CA VAL A 152 5.02 -8.76 0.42
C VAL A 152 6.36 -8.30 0.97
N ASP A 153 6.49 -8.15 2.29
CA ASP A 153 7.75 -7.75 2.94
C ASP A 153 8.91 -8.68 2.58
N ALA A 154 8.69 -10.00 2.61
CA ALA A 154 9.69 -10.99 2.23
C ALA A 154 10.15 -10.89 0.75
N LYS A 155 9.40 -10.18 -0.10
CA LYS A 155 9.66 -10.04 -1.53
C LYS A 155 10.03 -8.62 -1.95
N VAL A 156 9.95 -7.61 -1.08
CA VAL A 156 10.11 -6.19 -1.45
C VAL A 156 11.46 -5.89 -2.12
N ASN A 157 12.53 -6.57 -1.70
CA ASN A 157 13.87 -6.44 -2.27
C ASN A 157 14.12 -7.33 -3.51
N SER A 158 13.17 -8.18 -3.86
CA SER A 158 13.19 -9.05 -5.05
C SER A 158 12.48 -8.40 -6.23
N ARG A 159 12.76 -8.90 -7.44
CA ARG A 159 12.09 -8.50 -8.68
C ARG A 159 11.21 -9.64 -9.19
N PHE A 160 10.23 -9.33 -10.04
CA PHE A 160 9.41 -10.33 -10.74
C PHE A 160 8.70 -11.32 -9.81
N TRP A 161 7.84 -10.81 -8.95
CA TRP A 161 7.07 -11.65 -8.02
C TRP A 161 5.60 -11.27 -8.02
N THR A 162 4.79 -12.26 -7.63
CA THR A 162 3.38 -12.10 -7.29
C THR A 162 3.15 -12.92 -6.02
N VAL A 163 2.52 -12.31 -5.04
CA VAL A 163 2.05 -12.98 -3.83
C VAL A 163 0.58 -13.29 -3.98
N PHE A 164 0.15 -14.38 -3.36
CA PHE A 164 -1.24 -14.82 -3.33
C PHE A 164 -1.64 -15.11 -1.89
N GLN A 165 -2.77 -14.58 -1.46
CA GLN A 165 -3.34 -14.85 -0.14
C GLN A 165 -4.83 -15.13 -0.27
N ARG A 166 -5.24 -16.32 0.18
CA ARG A 166 -6.66 -16.65 0.29
C ARG A 166 -7.24 -15.99 1.53
N CYS A 167 -8.34 -15.27 1.36
CA CYS A 167 -8.97 -14.49 2.40
C CYS A 167 -10.47 -14.70 2.40
N THR A 168 -11.04 -14.77 3.59
CA THR A 168 -12.48 -14.56 3.79
C THR A 168 -12.65 -13.15 4.32
N PHE A 169 -13.47 -12.34 3.64
CA PHE A 169 -13.63 -10.92 3.94
C PHE A 169 -15.03 -10.45 3.56
N SER A 170 -15.34 -9.20 3.89
CA SER A 170 -16.59 -8.52 3.59
C SER A 170 -16.28 -7.09 3.18
N PHE A 171 -17.30 -6.40 2.68
CA PHE A 171 -17.27 -4.94 2.51
C PHE A 171 -18.19 -4.30 3.55
N PRO A 172 -17.95 -3.04 3.96
CA PRO A 172 -18.87 -2.35 4.84
C PRO A 172 -20.20 -2.06 4.15
N CYS A 173 -21.27 -2.03 4.93
CA CYS A 173 -22.62 -1.81 4.40
C CYS A 173 -23.03 -0.34 4.32
N SER A 174 -22.41 0.54 5.08
CA SER A 174 -22.66 1.98 5.02
C SER A 174 -21.36 2.75 5.18
N LYS A 175 -21.35 4.02 4.76
CA LYS A 175 -20.23 4.94 5.03
C LYS A 175 -19.88 4.85 6.52
N SER A 176 -18.65 4.45 6.82
CA SER A 176 -18.18 4.32 8.21
C SER A 176 -18.20 5.70 8.87
N LYS A 177 -18.95 5.85 9.95
CA LYS A 177 -18.69 6.88 10.97
C LYS A 177 -18.14 6.17 12.19
N SER A 178 -16.83 6.20 12.44
CA SER A 178 -16.13 5.61 13.61
C SER A 178 -16.37 4.11 13.93
N SER A 179 -17.44 3.49 13.44
CA SER A 179 -17.81 2.10 13.57
C SER A 179 -18.20 1.56 12.19
N ILE A 180 -17.49 0.51 11.78
CA ILE A 180 -17.69 -0.16 10.50
C ILE A 180 -18.80 -1.20 10.70
N ARG A 181 -19.93 -1.05 10.01
CA ARG A 181 -20.98 -2.07 9.99
C ARG A 181 -20.67 -3.07 8.87
N LYS A 182 -20.42 -4.33 9.24
CA LYS A 182 -20.22 -5.43 8.28
C LYS A 182 -21.48 -5.64 7.43
N CYS A 183 -21.30 -5.91 6.15
CA CYS A 183 -22.37 -6.50 5.36
C CYS A 183 -22.63 -7.96 5.73
N LYS A 184 -23.84 -8.43 5.43
CA LYS A 184 -24.22 -9.84 5.62
C LYS A 184 -23.47 -10.78 4.68
N SER A 185 -23.04 -10.28 3.53
CA SER A 185 -22.33 -11.08 2.51
C SER A 185 -20.84 -11.15 2.82
N GLU A 186 -20.36 -12.37 3.03
CA GLU A 186 -18.95 -12.71 3.11
C GLU A 186 -18.49 -13.28 1.77
N TYR A 187 -17.26 -12.96 1.39
CA TYR A 187 -16.59 -13.40 0.18
C TYR A 187 -15.39 -14.23 0.59
N THR A 188 -15.08 -15.28 -0.17
CA THR A 188 -13.83 -16.03 -0.01
C THR A 188 -13.12 -16.07 -1.35
N ASP A 189 -11.98 -15.39 -1.44
CA ASP A 189 -11.25 -15.22 -2.71
C ASP A 189 -9.73 -15.21 -2.48
N VAL A 190 -8.95 -15.22 -3.57
CA VAL A 190 -7.49 -15.15 -3.57
C VAL A 190 -7.06 -13.74 -3.96
N ILE A 191 -6.64 -12.95 -2.97
CA ILE A 191 -6.00 -11.66 -3.18
C ILE A 191 -4.62 -11.88 -3.79
N SER A 192 -4.34 -11.22 -4.91
CA SER A 192 -3.02 -11.22 -5.54
C SER A 192 -2.41 -9.82 -5.52
N PHE A 193 -1.08 -9.74 -5.36
CA PHE A 193 -0.34 -8.49 -5.39
C PHE A 193 1.05 -8.74 -5.96
N SER A 194 1.47 -7.91 -6.91
CA SER A 194 2.71 -8.11 -7.64
C SER A 194 3.71 -6.98 -7.43
N TYR A 195 4.94 -7.22 -7.87
CA TYR A 195 5.95 -6.15 -7.96
C TYR A 195 5.48 -4.98 -8.83
N GLU A 196 4.70 -5.25 -9.88
CA GLU A 196 4.15 -4.19 -10.74
C GLU A 196 3.15 -3.32 -9.98
N ASP A 197 2.31 -3.92 -9.14
CA ASP A 197 1.36 -3.19 -8.29
C ASP A 197 2.08 -2.32 -7.26
N LEU A 198 3.16 -2.84 -6.65
CA LEU A 198 4.02 -2.06 -5.76
C LEU A 198 4.65 -0.85 -6.47
N VAL A 199 5.14 -1.02 -7.70
CA VAL A 199 5.70 0.09 -8.48
C VAL A 199 4.61 1.12 -8.85
N LYS A 200 3.38 0.68 -9.15
CA LYS A 200 2.24 1.58 -9.37
C LYS A 200 1.92 2.41 -8.12
N ILE A 201 1.98 1.81 -6.91
CA ILE A 201 1.86 2.56 -5.64
C ILE A 201 2.93 3.65 -5.57
N VAL A 202 4.21 3.31 -5.81
CA VAL A 202 5.32 4.27 -5.71
C VAL A 202 5.07 5.46 -6.64
N VAL A 203 4.77 5.19 -7.91
CA VAL A 203 4.51 6.24 -8.90
C VAL A 203 3.34 7.10 -8.47
N LYS A 204 2.19 6.50 -8.13
CA LYS A 204 0.99 7.24 -7.73
C LYS A 204 1.21 8.08 -6.46
N THR A 205 1.97 7.55 -5.50
CA THR A 205 2.32 8.26 -4.27
C THR A 205 3.19 9.48 -4.57
N ASP A 206 4.18 9.34 -5.46
CA ASP A 206 4.99 10.47 -5.91
C ASP A 206 4.13 11.54 -6.59
N GLU A 207 3.19 11.16 -7.46
CA GLU A 207 2.32 12.10 -8.15
C GLU A 207 1.52 12.96 -7.17
N GLU A 208 0.94 12.35 -6.14
CA GLU A 208 0.16 13.07 -5.15
C GLU A 208 1.05 13.92 -4.24
N ILE A 209 2.15 13.37 -3.72
CA ILE A 209 3.10 14.10 -2.87
C ILE A 209 3.64 15.32 -3.63
N SER A 210 4.05 15.12 -4.88
CA SER A 210 4.59 16.18 -5.73
C SER A 210 3.57 17.31 -5.95
N ALA A 211 2.31 16.94 -6.23
CA ALA A 211 1.22 17.90 -6.37
C ALA A 211 0.96 18.70 -5.07
N LYS A 212 0.94 18.05 -3.90
CA LYS A 212 0.71 18.71 -2.60
C LYS A 212 1.87 19.60 -2.17
N LEU A 213 3.10 19.20 -2.51
CA LEU A 213 4.30 19.93 -2.14
C LEU A 213 4.67 21.01 -3.17
N ASN A 214 4.06 20.97 -4.36
CA ASN A 214 4.34 21.84 -5.50
C ASN A 214 5.79 21.70 -6.00
N ILE A 215 6.17 20.44 -6.28
CA ILE A 215 7.47 20.03 -6.83
C ILE A 215 7.25 19.17 -8.09
N ASP A 216 8.31 18.93 -8.86
CA ASP A 216 8.23 18.05 -10.02
C ASP A 216 8.11 16.58 -9.61
N LYS A 217 7.46 15.80 -10.47
CA LYS A 217 7.35 14.34 -10.34
C LYS A 217 8.71 13.67 -10.56
N GLY A 218 8.93 12.56 -9.86
CA GLY A 218 10.13 11.73 -9.99
C GLY A 218 10.16 10.85 -11.23
N GLU A 219 11.34 10.29 -11.51
CA GLU A 219 11.58 9.38 -12.62
C GLU A 219 11.79 7.94 -12.15
N TYR A 220 10.77 7.11 -12.29
CA TYR A 220 10.78 5.71 -11.82
C TYR A 220 11.04 4.69 -12.93
N GLY A 221 11.62 5.12 -14.06
CA GLY A 221 11.93 4.24 -15.19
C GLY A 221 12.78 3.03 -14.79
N TYR A 222 13.65 3.17 -13.78
CA TYR A 222 14.47 2.07 -13.26
C TYR A 222 13.66 0.99 -12.51
N LEU A 223 12.53 1.35 -11.90
CA LEU A 223 11.58 0.40 -11.29
C LEU A 223 10.74 -0.26 -12.37
N MET A 224 10.24 0.52 -13.34
CA MET A 224 9.45 0.00 -14.46
C MET A 224 10.21 -1.06 -15.27
N ARG A 225 11.52 -0.86 -15.48
CA ARG A 225 12.41 -1.85 -16.15
C ARG A 225 12.53 -3.18 -15.41
N ARG A 226 12.14 -3.24 -14.14
CA ARG A 226 12.16 -4.44 -13.28
C ARG A 226 10.80 -5.13 -13.18
N THR A 227 9.79 -4.64 -13.89
CA THR A 227 8.48 -5.29 -14.03
C THR A 227 8.53 -6.37 -15.10
N GLY A 228 7.76 -7.45 -14.91
CA GLY A 228 7.72 -8.59 -15.84
C GLY A 228 7.31 -8.18 -17.26
N LEU A 229 6.49 -7.13 -17.38
CA LEU A 229 6.06 -6.57 -18.66
C LEU A 229 7.24 -6.04 -19.49
N PHE A 230 8.19 -5.35 -18.89
CA PHE A 230 9.37 -4.84 -19.61
C PHE A 230 10.27 -5.99 -20.10
N HIS A 231 10.39 -7.05 -19.30
CA HIS A 231 11.12 -8.26 -19.70
C HIS A 231 10.45 -8.94 -20.90
N LEU A 232 9.12 -9.11 -20.87
CA LEU A 232 8.35 -9.68 -21.98
C LEU A 232 8.42 -8.82 -23.25
N ILE A 233 8.40 -7.49 -23.13
CA ILE A 233 8.56 -6.56 -24.25
C ILE A 233 9.96 -6.70 -24.86
N ILE A 234 11.02 -6.74 -24.04
CA ILE A 234 12.39 -6.96 -24.53
C ILE A 234 12.51 -8.31 -25.22
N GLU A 235 12.02 -9.39 -24.63
CA GLU A 235 12.04 -10.72 -25.27
C GLU A 235 11.32 -10.72 -26.61
N LYS A 236 10.18 -10.03 -26.71
CA LYS A 236 9.41 -9.93 -27.95
C LYS A 236 10.16 -9.12 -29.02
N ILE A 237 10.82 -8.03 -28.64
CA ILE A 237 11.68 -7.21 -29.53
C ILE A 237 12.89 -8.03 -29.99
N LEU A 238 13.58 -8.72 -29.09
CA LEU A 238 14.74 -9.55 -29.43
C LEU A 238 14.36 -10.71 -30.36
N ARG A 239 13.21 -11.36 -30.14
CA ARG A 239 12.68 -12.39 -31.07
C ARG A 239 12.35 -11.82 -32.45
N LEU A 240 11.90 -10.57 -32.53
CA LEU A 240 11.65 -9.88 -33.79
C LEU A 240 12.96 -9.58 -34.52
N ILE A 241 13.97 -9.03 -33.83
CA ILE A 241 15.28 -8.73 -34.41
C ILE A 241 15.95 -10.00 -34.95
N ASN A 242 15.93 -11.10 -34.19
CA ASN A 242 16.51 -12.38 -34.62
C ASN A 242 15.78 -13.04 -35.80
N LYS A 243 14.58 -12.58 -36.19
CA LYS A 243 13.92 -13.03 -37.43
C LYS A 243 14.38 -12.28 -38.68
N PHE A 244 15.06 -11.15 -38.50
CA PHE A 244 15.54 -10.29 -39.59
C PHE A 244 17.06 -10.36 -39.80
N THR A 245 17.76 -11.14 -38.99
CA THR A 245 19.18 -11.53 -39.14
C THR A 245 19.27 -13.00 -39.49
#